data_AF-A0A925KCT0-F1
#
_entry.id   AF-A0A925KCT0-F1
#
_cell.length_a   1.000
_cell.length_b   1.000
_cell.length_c   1.000
_cell.angle_alpha   90.00
_cell.angle_beta   90.00
_cell.angle_gamma   90.00
#
_symmetry.space_group_name_H-M   'P 1'
#
loop_
_entity.id
_entity.type
_entity.pdbx_description
1 polymer ?
#
loop_
_entity_poly.entity_id
_entity_poly.type
_entity_poly.pdbx_seq_one_letter_code
_entity_poly.pdbx_strand_id
1 'polypeptide(L)'
;MTPSPQDTTRHWLRRLPASRRPLRLCAEFPHVAQRLAWCWPDLDLSQQALDDLLTDRRGGRRGFPPRVVRELQRLRDFNGPDGPLTGVACRPRAAAGVGDQAG
;
A
#
# COMPACT_ATOMS: atom_id res chain seq x y z
N MET A 1 -20.26 -12.03 -9.35
CA MET A 1 -20.39 -11.33 -8.05
C MET A 1 -19.11 -10.54 -7.83
N THR A 2 -19.05 -9.32 -8.36
CA THR A 2 -17.87 -8.45 -8.23
C THR A 2 -17.80 -8.01 -6.78
N PRO A 3 -16.71 -8.27 -6.04
CA PRO A 3 -16.61 -7.78 -4.67
C PRO A 3 -16.68 -6.26 -4.71
N SER A 4 -17.65 -5.69 -3.98
CA SER A 4 -17.78 -4.25 -3.86
C SER A 4 -16.49 -3.75 -3.22
N PRO A 5 -15.94 -2.60 -3.65
CA PRO A 5 -14.57 -2.28 -3.32
C PRO A 5 -14.40 -1.85 -1.83
N GLN A 6 -15.51 -1.80 -1.08
CA GLN A 6 -15.54 -1.69 0.38
C GLN A 6 -15.28 -3.02 1.10
N ASP A 7 -15.70 -4.15 0.51
CA ASP A 7 -15.50 -5.50 1.06
C ASP A 7 -14.02 -5.91 1.01
N THR A 8 -13.32 -5.54 -0.07
CA THR A 8 -11.86 -5.76 -0.22
C THR A 8 -11.08 -5.03 0.87
N THR A 9 -11.38 -3.75 1.11
CA THR A 9 -10.73 -2.96 2.17
C THR A 9 -11.00 -3.52 3.56
N ARG A 10 -12.25 -3.93 3.85
CA ARG A 10 -12.60 -4.57 5.14
C ARG A 10 -11.88 -5.89 5.35
N HIS A 11 -11.78 -6.71 4.31
CA HIS A 11 -11.06 -7.97 4.36
C HIS A 11 -9.56 -7.74 4.61
N TRP A 12 -8.97 -6.76 3.93
CA TRP A 12 -7.59 -6.33 4.17
C TRP A 12 -7.36 -5.86 5.61
N LEU A 13 -8.23 -4.99 6.15
CA LEU A 13 -8.12 -4.50 7.54
C LEU A 13 -8.19 -5.62 8.59
N ARG A 14 -8.95 -6.70 8.31
CA ARG A 14 -9.00 -7.89 9.18
C ARG A 14 -7.71 -8.71 9.16
N ARG A 15 -6.99 -8.71 8.03
CA ARG A 15 -5.68 -9.39 7.91
C ARG A 15 -4.55 -8.64 8.61
N LEU A 16 -4.72 -7.33 8.83
CA LEU A 16 -3.76 -6.51 9.56
C LEU A 16 -3.94 -6.66 11.08
N PRO A 17 -2.84 -6.75 11.85
CA PRO A 17 -2.91 -6.72 13.31
C PRO A 17 -3.50 -5.38 13.78
N ALA A 18 -4.28 -5.42 14.85
CA ALA A 18 -5.02 -4.25 15.35
C ALA A 18 -4.14 -3.00 15.55
N SER A 19 -2.89 -3.20 16.02
CA SER A 19 -1.91 -2.12 16.25
C SER A 19 -1.35 -1.47 14.98
N ARG A 20 -1.55 -2.07 13.80
CA ARG A 20 -1.06 -1.59 12.50
C ARG A 20 -2.20 -1.23 11.53
N ARG A 21 -3.45 -1.21 12.01
CA ARG A 21 -4.60 -0.80 11.18
C ARG A 21 -4.51 0.71 10.89
N PRO A 22 -4.51 1.11 9.62
CA PRO A 22 -4.36 2.52 9.25
C PRO A 22 -5.74 3.22 9.31
N LEU A 23 -6.17 3.54 10.53
CA LEU A 23 -7.50 4.11 10.79
C LEU A 23 -7.61 5.52 10.22
N ARG A 24 -6.54 6.32 10.28
CA ARG A 24 -6.54 7.69 9.76
C ARG A 24 -6.49 7.71 8.25
N LEU A 25 -5.68 6.84 7.64
CA LEU A 25 -5.70 6.63 6.19
C LEU A 25 -7.10 6.27 5.69
N CYS A 26 -7.80 5.33 6.34
CA CYS A 26 -9.15 4.94 5.93
C CYS A 26 -10.18 6.06 6.06
N ALA A 27 -10.03 6.92 7.08
CA ALA A 27 -10.94 8.03 7.35
C ALA A 27 -10.70 9.23 6.42
N GLU A 28 -9.43 9.59 6.20
CA GLU A 28 -9.04 10.79 5.44
C GLU A 28 -8.84 10.49 3.94
N PHE A 29 -8.41 9.27 3.61
CA PHE A 29 -8.04 8.85 2.25
C PHE A 29 -8.58 7.45 1.89
N PRO A 30 -9.92 7.26 1.84
CA PRO A 30 -10.52 5.95 1.57
C PRO A 30 -10.12 5.34 0.21
N HIS A 31 -9.87 6.18 -0.80
CA HIS A 31 -9.39 5.72 -2.11
C HIS A 31 -7.97 5.13 -2.08
N VAL A 32 -7.11 5.65 -1.19
CA VAL A 32 -5.76 5.12 -0.98
C VAL A 32 -5.83 3.79 -0.26
N ALA A 33 -6.65 3.71 0.80
CA ALA A 33 -6.90 2.46 1.52
C ALA A 33 -7.44 1.37 0.59
N GLN A 34 -8.36 1.72 -0.31
CA GLN A 34 -8.87 0.80 -1.31
C GLN A 34 -7.78 0.36 -2.29
N ARG A 35 -7.02 1.27 -2.87
CA ARG A 35 -5.91 0.90 -3.76
C ARG A 35 -4.91 -0.04 -3.06
N LEU A 36 -4.53 0.27 -1.82
CA LEU A 36 -3.65 -0.57 -1.02
C LEU A 36 -4.25 -1.95 -0.79
N ALA A 37 -5.54 -2.05 -0.46
CA ALA A 37 -6.20 -3.34 -0.26
C ALA A 37 -6.20 -4.22 -1.53
N TRP A 38 -6.24 -3.61 -2.72
CA TRP A 38 -6.18 -4.32 -4.00
C TRP A 38 -4.78 -4.84 -4.33
N CYS A 39 -3.72 -4.07 -4.08
CA CYS A 39 -2.34 -4.52 -4.33
C CYS A 39 -1.70 -5.26 -3.15
N TRP A 40 -2.28 -5.22 -1.95
CA TRP A 40 -1.76 -5.88 -0.75
C TRP A 40 -1.38 -7.37 -0.88
N PRO A 41 -2.12 -8.24 -1.61
CA PRO A 41 -1.72 -9.64 -1.74
C PRO A 41 -0.43 -9.84 -2.54
N ASP A 42 0.02 -8.83 -3.29
CA ASP A 42 1.24 -8.86 -4.09
C ASP A 42 2.31 -7.98 -3.40
N LEU A 43 3.38 -8.61 -2.93
CA LEU A 43 4.44 -7.95 -2.17
C LEU A 43 5.10 -6.83 -2.98
N ASP A 44 5.37 -7.07 -4.26
CA ASP A 44 6.06 -6.13 -5.13
C ASP A 44 5.16 -4.93 -5.45
N LEU A 45 3.91 -5.19 -5.84
CA LEU A 45 2.95 -4.12 -6.13
C LEU A 45 2.57 -3.30 -4.90
N SER A 46 2.45 -3.93 -3.73
CA SER A 46 2.15 -3.22 -2.48
C SER A 46 3.32 -2.36 -2.02
N GLN A 47 4.56 -2.86 -2.11
CA GLN A 47 5.76 -2.08 -1.81
C GLN A 47 5.92 -0.92 -2.78
N GLN A 48 5.76 -1.16 -4.09
CA GLN A 48 5.80 -0.10 -5.10
C GLN A 48 4.70 0.95 -4.87
N ALA A 49 3.47 0.52 -4.54
CA ALA A 49 2.39 1.45 -4.23
C ALA A 49 2.65 2.26 -2.96
N LEU A 50 3.22 1.65 -1.92
CA LEU A 50 3.59 2.34 -0.68
C LEU A 50 4.75 3.32 -0.92
N ASP A 51 5.77 2.93 -1.66
CA ASP A 51 6.89 3.80 -2.03
C ASP A 51 6.40 4.96 -2.91
N ASP A 52 5.48 4.74 -3.85
CA ASP A 52 4.88 5.83 -4.64
C ASP A 52 4.04 6.80 -3.80
N LEU A 53 3.37 6.29 -2.76
CA LEU A 53 2.61 7.11 -1.80
C LEU A 53 3.53 7.89 -0.85
N LEU A 54 4.65 7.30 -0.44
CA LEU A 54 5.61 7.90 0.49
C LEU A 54 6.58 8.88 -0.19
N THR A 55 6.98 8.60 -1.42
CA THR A 55 7.91 9.42 -2.22
C THR A 55 7.22 10.67 -2.79
N ASP A 56 5.90 10.77 -2.68
CA ASP A 56 5.10 11.88 -3.20
C ASP A 56 5.43 12.22 -4.66
N ARG A 57 5.47 11.20 -5.53
CA ARG A 57 5.65 11.40 -6.99
C ARG A 57 4.46 12.10 -7.65
N ARG A 58 3.47 12.56 -6.88
CA ARG A 58 2.32 13.34 -7.36
C ARG A 58 2.63 14.83 -7.18
N GLY A 59 3.54 15.33 -8.02
CA GLY A 59 3.93 16.74 -8.02
C GLY A 59 2.77 17.70 -7.69
N GLY A 60 2.94 18.48 -6.63
CA GLY A 60 2.19 19.72 -6.40
C GLY A 60 0.99 19.69 -5.45
N ARG A 61 0.74 18.64 -4.65
CA ARG A 61 -0.32 18.70 -3.61
C ARG A 61 0.27 18.47 -2.23
N ARG A 62 -0.23 19.20 -1.23
CA ARG A 62 0.10 19.05 0.21
C ARG A 62 0.23 17.55 0.53
N GLY A 63 1.44 17.07 0.77
CA GLY A 63 1.72 15.68 1.05
C GLY A 63 0.89 15.13 2.21
N PHE A 64 0.98 13.82 2.46
CA PHE A 64 0.21 13.20 3.53
C PHE A 64 0.53 13.83 4.89
N PRO A 65 -0.47 13.99 5.78
CA PRO A 65 -0.20 14.43 7.13
C PRO A 65 0.76 13.42 7.81
N PRO A 66 1.64 13.88 8.71
CA PRO A 66 2.69 13.04 9.30
C PRO A 66 2.13 11.82 10.04
N ARG A 67 0.88 11.88 10.51
CA ARG A 67 0.18 10.73 11.10
C ARG A 67 -0.08 9.63 10.06
N VAL A 68 -0.54 10.00 8.86
CA VAL A 68 -0.79 9.05 7.75
C VAL A 68 0.52 8.53 7.18
N VAL A 69 1.55 9.37 7.06
CA VAL A 69 2.89 8.92 6.64
C VAL A 69 3.43 7.83 7.58
N ARG A 70 3.31 8.02 8.91
CA ARG A 70 3.71 6.98 9.88
C ARG A 70 2.89 5.69 9.77
N GLU A 71 1.60 5.78 9.46
CA GLU A 71 0.78 4.59 9.21
C GLU A 71 1.26 3.85 7.95
N LEU A 72 1.55 4.58 6.87
CA LEU A 72 2.09 4.02 5.62
C LEU A 72 3.47 3.38 5.80
N GLN A 73 4.38 4.02 6.55
CA GLN A 73 5.69 3.45 6.88
C GLN A 73 5.56 2.13 7.65
N ARG A 74 4.70 2.09 8.68
CA ARG A 74 4.45 0.84 9.45
C ARG A 74 3.89 -0.29 8.60
N LEU A 75 3.08 0.05 7.59
CA LEU A 75 2.56 -0.93 6.64
C LEU A 75 3.66 -1.46 5.72
N ARG A 76 4.54 -0.58 5.23
CA ARG A 76 5.73 -0.94 4.44
C ARG A 76 6.71 -1.81 5.22
N ASP A 77 6.96 -1.48 6.48
CA ASP A 77 7.83 -2.31 7.34
C ASP A 77 7.20 -3.67 7.65
N PHE A 78 5.87 -3.75 7.73
CA PHE A 78 5.17 -5.02 7.97
C PHE A 78 5.18 -5.93 6.74
N ASN A 79 4.99 -5.34 5.56
CA ASN A 79 4.93 -6.04 4.28
C ASN A 79 6.28 -6.02 3.54
N GLY A 80 7.34 -5.61 4.22
CA GLY A 80 8.70 -5.60 3.67
C GLY A 80 9.38 -6.96 3.82
N PRO A 81 10.54 -7.15 3.17
CA PRO A 81 11.28 -8.40 3.24
C PRO A 81 11.69 -8.79 4.68
N ASP A 82 11.89 -7.82 5.58
CA ASP A 82 12.18 -8.05 7.00
C ASP A 82 10.93 -8.33 7.87
N GLY A 83 9.74 -8.39 7.26
CA GLY A 83 8.49 -8.68 7.96
C GLY A 83 8.37 -10.15 8.42
N PRO A 84 7.65 -10.43 9.52
CA PRO A 84 7.49 -11.80 10.06
C PRO A 84 6.67 -12.74 9.16
N LEU A 85 6.19 -12.28 7.99
CA LEU A 85 5.41 -13.07 7.02
C LEU A 85 6.20 -13.39 5.73
N THR A 86 7.45 -12.95 5.58
CA THR A 86 8.23 -13.08 4.32
C THR A 86 8.63 -14.53 4.00
N GLY A 87 8.34 -15.50 4.86
CA GLY A 87 8.61 -16.92 4.59
C GLY A 87 7.74 -17.58 3.52
N VAL A 88 6.70 -16.93 2.97
CA VAL A 88 5.80 -17.56 1.98
C VAL A 88 5.71 -16.74 0.70
N ALA A 89 6.63 -17.08 -0.21
CA ALA A 89 6.48 -17.13 -1.66
C ALA A 89 5.24 -16.46 -2.30
N CYS A 90 5.43 -15.28 -2.87
CA CYS A 90 4.76 -14.88 -4.10
C CYS A 90 5.86 -14.53 -5.12
N ARG A 91 6.02 -15.42 -6.11
CA ARG A 91 6.97 -15.33 -7.24
C ARG A 91 6.88 -13.98 -7.96
N PRO A 92 7.97 -13.52 -8.62
CA PRO A 92 8.01 -12.23 -9.29
C PRO A 92 7.03 -12.20 -10.47
N ARG A 93 6.24 -11.13 -10.59
CA ARG A 93 5.65 -10.77 -11.87
C ARG A 93 6.67 -9.92 -12.61
N ALA A 94 7.20 -10.49 -13.70
CA ALA A 94 8.16 -9.86 -14.58
C ALA A 94 7.74 -8.43 -14.99
N ALA A 95 8.73 -7.54 -14.89
CA ALA A 95 8.94 -6.27 -15.60
C ALA A 95 7.78 -5.66 -16.42
N ALA A 96 7.50 -4.39 -16.15
CA ALA A 96 7.05 -3.45 -17.18
C ALA A 96 7.62 -2.05 -16.93
N GLY A 97 8.72 -1.75 -17.63
CA GLY A 97 8.99 -0.44 -18.21
C GLY A 97 9.27 0.72 -17.26
N VAL A 98 10.54 0.84 -16.87
CA VAL A 98 11.17 2.17 -16.79
C VAL A 98 11.19 2.74 -18.21
N GLY A 99 10.37 3.76 -18.45
CA GLY A 99 10.31 4.51 -19.70
C GLY A 99 10.64 5.96 -19.38
N ASP A 100 11.91 6.28 -19.54
CA ASP A 100 12.48 7.62 -19.67
C ASP A 100 11.62 8.49 -20.61
N GLN A 101 11.35 9.74 -20.22
CA GLN A 101 11.21 10.84 -21.18
C GLN A 101 11.78 12.11 -20.56
N ALA A 102 13.11 12.22 -20.67
CA ALA A 102 13.78 13.49 -20.88
C ALA A 102 13.84 13.75 -22.40
N GLY A 103 13.49 14.96 -22.84
CA GLY A 103 13.60 15.37 -24.25
C GLY A 103 12.62 16.46 -24.63
#